data_AF-A0A375JET1-F1
#
_entry.id   AF-A0A375JET1-F1
#
_cell.length_a   1.000
_cell.length_b   1.000
_cell.length_c   1.000
_cell.angle_alpha   90.00
_cell.angle_beta   90.00
_cell.angle_gamma   90.00
#
_symmetry.space_group_name_H-M   'P 1'
#
loop_
_entity.id
_entity.type
_entity.pdbx_description
1 polymer ?
#
loop_
_entity_poly.entity_id
_entity_poly.type
_entity_poly.pdbx_seq_one_letter_code
_entity_poly.pdbx_strand_id
1 'polypeptide(L)'
;MTQTSDIYAPLEACAADFNDLQKALTGPTGGARLAAIREALEATAINLGRAHGATELHRDDLAKLCRGLFAAGRIIGQLADTRGAA
;
A
#
# COMPACT_ATOMS: atom_id res chain seq x y z
N MET A 1 11.05 21.33 6.07
CA MET A 1 9.85 20.94 5.30
C MET A 1 9.92 19.43 5.08
N THR A 2 9.68 18.64 6.13
CA THR A 2 10.08 17.21 6.15
C THR A 2 9.02 16.38 6.87
N GLN A 3 7.76 16.45 6.40
CA GLN A 3 6.67 15.64 6.98
C GLN A 3 6.05 14.68 5.98
N THR A 4 6.22 14.91 4.68
CA THR A 4 5.69 14.01 3.63
C THR A 4 6.48 12.71 3.52
N SER A 5 7.79 12.74 3.81
CA SER A 5 8.67 11.57 3.71
C SER A 5 8.36 10.46 4.72
N ASP A 6 7.68 10.76 5.83
CA ASP A 6 7.32 9.74 6.83
C ASP A 6 6.00 9.03 6.47
N ILE A 7 5.09 9.71 5.76
CA ILE A 7 3.78 9.16 5.39
C ILE A 7 3.94 7.97 4.42
N TYR A 8 4.81 8.13 3.42
CA TYR A 8 5.01 7.16 2.34
C TYR A 8 6.17 6.18 2.59
N ALA A 9 6.92 6.35 3.68
CA ALA A 9 8.04 5.48 4.03
C ALA A 9 7.72 3.96 3.97
N PRO A 10 6.53 3.48 4.42
CA PRO A 10 6.19 2.06 4.28
C PRO A 10 6.15 1.59 2.82
N LEU A 11 5.58 2.40 1.91
CA LEU A 11 5.52 2.08 0.48
C LEU A 11 6.89 2.19 -0.20
N GLU A 12 7.68 3.19 0.19
CA GLU A 12 9.04 3.35 -0.33
C GLU A 12 9.91 2.15 0.01
N ALA A 13 9.76 1.58 1.22
CA ALA A 13 10.49 0.40 1.66
C ALA A 13 10.19 -0.86 0.83
N CYS A 14 8.98 -0.97 0.25
CA CYS A 14 8.60 -2.09 -0.61
C CYS A 14 8.49 -1.73 -2.10
N ALA A 15 8.96 -0.55 -2.52
CA ALA A 15 8.72 -0.02 -3.87
C ALA A 15 9.26 -0.93 -4.99
N ALA A 16 10.38 -1.60 -4.76
CA ALA A 16 10.97 -2.52 -5.75
C ALA A 16 10.07 -3.75 -6.00
N ASP A 17 9.54 -4.36 -4.94
CA ASP A 17 8.61 -5.50 -5.05
C ASP A 17 7.24 -5.06 -5.58
N PHE A 18 6.80 -3.83 -5.25
CA PHE A 18 5.56 -3.25 -5.78
C PHE A 18 5.65 -3.00 -7.29
N ASN A 19 6.78 -2.44 -7.78
CA ASN A 19 7.03 -2.22 -9.20
C ASN A 19 7.15 -3.52 -9.99
N ASP A 20 7.60 -4.59 -9.36
CA ASP A 20 7.74 -5.92 -9.97
C ASP A 20 6.73 -6.91 -9.36
N LEU A 21 5.46 -6.50 -9.33
CA LEU A 21 4.39 -7.29 -8.73
C LEU A 21 4.25 -8.67 -9.40
N GLN A 22 4.53 -8.78 -10.70
CA GLN A 22 4.49 -10.04 -11.42
C GLN A 22 5.55 -11.03 -10.92
N LYS A 23 6.77 -10.57 -10.60
CA LYS A 23 7.80 -11.40 -9.99
C LYS A 23 7.44 -11.77 -8.55
N ALA A 24 6.86 -10.84 -7.79
CA ALA A 24 6.32 -11.17 -6.47
C ALA A 24 5.22 -12.24 -6.56
N LEU A 25 4.36 -12.18 -7.58
CA LEU A 25 3.32 -13.17 -7.81
C LEU A 25 3.85 -14.52 -8.31
N THR A 26 5.03 -14.62 -8.91
CA THR A 26 5.52 -15.89 -9.50
C THR A 26 6.67 -16.51 -8.71
N GLY A 27 7.32 -15.75 -7.82
CA GLY A 27 8.43 -16.23 -7.02
C GLY A 27 8.05 -17.19 -5.90
N PRO A 28 8.98 -18.05 -5.43
CA PRO A 28 8.77 -18.96 -4.31
C PRO A 28 8.59 -18.23 -2.96
N THR A 29 9.11 -17.01 -2.85
CA THR A 29 8.92 -16.11 -1.70
C THR A 29 7.75 -15.12 -1.89
N GLY A 30 6.91 -15.37 -2.90
CA GLY A 30 5.88 -14.44 -3.34
C GLY A 30 4.84 -14.11 -2.30
N GLY A 31 4.38 -15.09 -1.51
CA GLY A 31 3.40 -14.87 -0.46
C GLY A 31 3.86 -13.85 0.60
N ALA A 32 5.11 -13.97 1.06
CA ALA A 32 5.67 -13.05 2.04
C ALA A 32 5.84 -11.62 1.49
N ARG A 33 6.22 -11.49 0.21
CA ARG A 33 6.35 -10.18 -0.46
C ARG A 33 5.00 -9.51 -0.68
N LEU A 34 3.99 -10.27 -1.08
CA LEU A 34 2.63 -9.76 -1.25
C LEU A 34 2.01 -9.34 0.10
N ALA A 35 2.29 -10.08 1.17
CA ALA A 35 1.91 -9.69 2.52
C ALA A 35 2.58 -8.36 2.92
N ALA A 36 3.90 -8.23 2.72
CA ALA A 36 4.63 -6.99 3.01
C ALA A 36 4.11 -5.77 2.21
N ILE A 37 3.81 -5.96 0.92
CA ILE A 37 3.19 -4.92 0.08
C ILE A 37 1.84 -4.50 0.64
N ARG A 38 1.00 -5.47 1.03
CA ARG A 38 -0.32 -5.18 1.61
C ARG A 38 -0.19 -4.41 2.92
N GLU A 39 0.69 -4.85 3.81
CA GLU A 39 0.96 -4.17 5.08
C GLU A 39 1.46 -2.74 4.87
N ALA A 40 2.33 -2.52 3.88
CA ALA A 40 2.80 -1.18 3.52
C ALA A 40 1.67 -0.27 3.02
N LEU A 41 0.78 -0.77 2.16
CA LEU A 41 -0.40 -0.03 1.68
C LEU A 41 -1.33 0.36 2.85
N GLU A 42 -1.61 -0.58 3.76
CA GLU A 42 -2.44 -0.33 4.95
C GLU A 42 -1.77 0.67 5.91
N ALA A 43 -0.47 0.53 6.17
CA ALA A 43 0.30 1.44 7.02
C ALA A 43 0.33 2.87 6.44
N THR A 44 0.56 3.04 5.14
CA THR A 44 0.50 4.35 4.50
C THR A 44 -0.92 4.93 4.54
N ALA A 45 -1.97 4.12 4.38
CA ALA A 45 -3.35 4.58 4.51
C ALA A 45 -3.65 5.10 5.94
N ILE A 46 -3.14 4.41 6.96
CA ILE A 46 -3.25 4.85 8.36
C ILE A 46 -2.48 6.16 8.56
N ASN A 47 -1.28 6.29 8.01
CA ASN A 47 -0.48 7.52 8.10
C ASN A 47 -1.18 8.71 7.43
N LEU A 48 -1.76 8.50 6.24
CA LEU A 48 -2.56 9.51 5.55
C LEU A 48 -3.82 9.90 6.34
N GLY A 49 -4.49 8.93 6.99
CA GLY A 49 -5.65 9.20 7.84
C GLY A 49 -5.32 10.02 9.09
N ARG A 50 -4.07 9.97 9.56
CA ARG A 50 -3.55 10.79 10.68
C ARG A 50 -3.06 12.16 10.22
N ALA A 51 -2.77 12.33 8.93
CA ALA A 51 -2.33 13.60 8.37
C ALA A 51 -3.48 14.62 8.42
N HIS A 52 -3.21 15.80 9.00
CA HIS A 52 -4.20 16.86 9.07
C HIS A 52 -4.20 17.67 7.77
N GLY A 53 -5.31 17.61 7.03
CA GLY A 53 -5.48 18.43 5.85
C GLY A 53 -5.73 19.90 6.20
N ALA A 54 -4.86 20.81 5.75
CA ALA A 54 -4.97 22.26 6.00
C ALA A 54 -6.26 22.89 5.45
N THR A 55 -6.85 22.30 4.41
CA THR A 55 -8.11 22.74 3.78
C THR A 55 -9.08 21.57 3.65
N GLU A 56 -10.37 21.86 3.42
CA GLU A 56 -11.39 20.84 3.14
C GLU A 56 -11.05 20.01 1.90
N LEU A 57 -10.67 20.67 0.79
CA LEU A 57 -10.21 20.01 -0.42
C LEU A 57 -9.04 19.04 -0.13
N HIS A 58 -8.08 19.47 0.68
CA HIS A 58 -6.94 18.62 1.02
C HIS A 58 -7.36 17.41 1.88
N ARG A 59 -8.31 17.57 2.81
CA ARG A 59 -8.86 16.44 3.58
C ARG A 59 -9.61 15.45 2.68
N ASP A 60 -10.38 15.94 1.72
CA ASP A 60 -11.08 15.10 0.75
C ASP A 60 -10.12 14.31 -0.13
N ASP A 61 -9.04 14.94 -0.58
CA ASP A 61 -8.01 14.27 -1.38
C ASP A 61 -7.25 13.21 -0.56
N LEU A 62 -6.89 13.52 0.69
CA LEU A 62 -6.32 12.52 1.61
C LEU A 62 -7.28 11.34 1.83
N ALA A 63 -8.58 11.60 2.01
CA ALA A 63 -9.59 10.55 2.16
C ALA A 63 -9.75 9.69 0.90
N LYS A 64 -9.64 10.27 -0.31
CA LYS A 64 -9.61 9.50 -1.57
C LYS A 64 -8.38 8.60 -1.63
N LEU A 65 -7.20 9.12 -1.27
CA LEU A 65 -5.96 8.34 -1.25
C LEU A 65 -6.03 7.18 -0.25
N CYS A 66 -6.49 7.42 0.99
CA CYS A 66 -6.68 6.36 1.99
C CYS A 66 -7.57 5.22 1.46
N ARG A 67 -8.71 5.55 0.86
CA ARG A 67 -9.62 4.56 0.27
C ARG A 67 -8.97 3.79 -0.88
N GLY A 68 -8.20 4.47 -1.73
CA GLY A 68 -7.45 3.85 -2.82
C GLY A 68 -6.42 2.84 -2.33
N LEU A 69 -5.70 3.17 -1.26
CA LEU A 69 -4.69 2.28 -0.66
C LEU A 69 -5.32 1.02 -0.05
N PHE A 70 -6.44 1.14 0.66
CA PHE A 70 -7.17 -0.03 1.17
C PHE A 70 -7.71 -0.90 0.04
N ALA A 71 -8.25 -0.30 -1.02
CA ALA A 71 -8.71 -1.04 -2.19
C ALA A 71 -7.56 -1.81 -2.86
N ALA A 72 -6.40 -1.16 -3.04
CA ALA A 72 -5.20 -1.81 -3.57
C ALA A 72 -4.73 -2.98 -2.68
N GLY A 73 -4.67 -2.80 -1.37
CA GLY A 73 -4.30 -3.87 -0.43
C GLY A 73 -5.22 -5.09 -0.51
N ARG A 74 -6.53 -4.85 -0.70
CA ARG A 74 -7.51 -5.92 -0.92
C ARG A 74 -7.26 -6.67 -2.24
N ILE A 75 -6.96 -5.97 -3.33
CA ILE A 75 -6.64 -6.58 -4.63
C ILE A 75 -5.38 -7.46 -4.50
N ILE A 76 -4.33 -6.96 -3.85
CA ILE A 76 -3.09 -7.72 -3.60
C ILE A 76 -3.41 -9.01 -2.81
N GLY A 77 -4.24 -8.92 -1.77
CA GLY A 77 -4.70 -10.08 -1.00
C GLY A 77 -5.43 -11.12 -1.86
N GLN A 78 -6.38 -10.68 -2.69
CA GLN A 78 -7.10 -11.57 -3.60
C GLN A 78 -6.19 -12.26 -4.63
N LEU A 79 -5.18 -11.54 -5.14
CA LEU A 79 -4.18 -12.11 -6.05
C LEU A 79 -3.32 -13.18 -5.36
N ALA A 80 -2.96 -12.97 -4.09
CA ALA A 80 -2.23 -13.96 -3.29
C ALA A 80 -3.08 -15.22 -3.04
N ASP A 81 -4.35 -15.05 -2.65
CA ASP A 81 -5.28 -16.15 -2.38
C ASP A 81 -5.56 -16.99 -3.65
N THR A 82 -5.74 -16.33 -4.79
CA THR A 82 -5.95 -17.00 -6.09
C THR A 82 -4.77 -17.88 -6.46
N ARG A 83 -3.55 -17.47 -6.11
CA ARG A 83 -2.35 -18.28 -6.33
C ARG A 83 -2.21 -19.44 -5.34
N GLY A 84 -2.57 -19.24 -4.06
CA GLY A 84 -2.54 -20.31 -3.07
C GLY A 84 -3.57 -21.42 -3.33
N ALA A 85 -4.60 -21.12 -4.14
CA ALA A 85 -5.62 -22.07 -4.58
C ALA A 85 -5.27 -22.83 -5.88
N ALA A 86 -4.16 -22.49 -6.54
CA ALA A 86 -3.69 -23.10 -7.80
C ALA A 86 -2.52 -24.08 -7.54
#